data_AF-A0A3D0XK25-F1
#
_entry.id   AF-A0A3D0XK25-F1
#
_cell.length_a   1.000
_cell.length_b   1.000
_cell.length_c   1.000
_cell.angle_alpha   90.00
_cell.angle_beta   90.00
_cell.angle_gamma   90.00
#
_symmetry.space_group_name_H-M   'P 1'
#
loop_
_entity.id
_entity.type
_entity.pdbx_description
1 polymer ?
#
loop_
_entity_poly.entity_id
_entity_poly.type
_entity_poly.pdbx_seq_one_letter_code
_entity_poly.pdbx_strand_id
1 'polypeptide(L)'
;MKPTHPFISAHHACMASARASFLGISLSLATPFMALSQDKPSGEELYAQACAQCHGQELQGGLAQSLTDAVWQFGSSRSAIFRNIKYGISDFSMPAFEQALSDAQINQVIDFVMASEKASGSVKPPIPDSVHTLDYKVSVETVASGLDLPWGIDFLDSGKALITERGGHLRLWQNGTLAPEPVKGIPAVLAEGQGGLLDVSKGPHYAEDGWIYLSYSHAQAVDGANKPNAMTRIVRGRLEGNQWTDQEVIFEAPADRYLGTRHHYGSRIVFDRQGHVFFSIGDRGLSDQAQDLSRPNGKIHRLNLDGSLPADNPFIGIHGAMPSLFTYGNRNPQGMAVDPVSGALWAAEHGPMGGDELNHIAGGANYGWPIITYGRNYDGASVSEFQRRIGMQQPALYWKPSIAVCGIDFVHNSQFTRWNGKLLVGALKYEEVRLLDIEADRVIHQEIILKHAGRVRDVHSAPDGAIYVVTNGPDAILRLQPVHDNNPSSE
;
A
#
# COMPACT_ATOMS: atom_id res chain seq x y z
N MET A 1 64.88 -19.34 -17.42
CA MET A 1 65.23 -19.14 -16.00
C MET A 1 64.19 -19.87 -15.16
N LYS A 2 64.64 -20.88 -14.41
CA LYS A 2 63.90 -21.61 -13.36
C LYS A 2 64.02 -20.81 -12.04
N PRO A 3 63.36 -21.20 -10.94
CA PRO A 3 61.93 -21.25 -10.60
C PRO A 3 61.71 -20.46 -9.25
N THR A 4 60.59 -20.49 -8.54
CA THR A 4 60.35 -21.36 -7.36
C THR A 4 58.90 -21.12 -6.87
N HIS A 5 57.99 -22.10 -6.78
CA HIS A 5 57.86 -23.30 -5.91
C HIS A 5 57.03 -23.07 -4.62
N PRO A 6 56.37 -24.13 -4.09
CA PRO A 6 54.93 -24.11 -3.79
C PRO A 6 54.53 -24.75 -2.44
N PHE A 7 53.22 -24.99 -2.27
CA PHE A 7 52.50 -26.09 -1.57
C PHE A 7 53.00 -26.67 -0.21
N ILE A 8 52.18 -26.41 0.82
CA ILE A 8 51.50 -27.29 1.82
C ILE A 8 51.98 -28.75 2.00
N SER A 9 52.16 -29.17 3.27
CA SER A 9 51.78 -30.49 3.88
C SER A 9 52.45 -30.65 5.27
N ALA A 10 51.73 -30.57 6.40
CA ALA A 10 51.03 -31.65 7.14
C ALA A 10 51.90 -32.51 8.11
N HIS A 11 51.58 -32.37 9.41
CA HIS A 11 51.27 -33.42 10.41
C HIS A 11 52.31 -34.30 11.16
N HIS A 12 52.02 -34.43 12.48
CA HIS A 12 52.37 -35.50 13.47
C HIS A 12 53.84 -35.50 13.99
N ALA A 13 54.20 -35.81 15.26
CA ALA A 13 53.52 -36.43 16.40
C ALA A 13 54.20 -36.09 17.77
N CYS A 14 53.35 -36.06 18.81
CA CYS A 14 53.44 -36.66 20.15
C CYS A 14 54.75 -37.34 20.64
N MET A 15 55.30 -36.97 21.81
CA MET A 15 55.33 -37.78 23.05
C MET A 15 56.14 -37.15 24.20
N ALA A 16 55.77 -37.53 25.41
CA ALA A 16 56.11 -36.97 26.71
C ALA A 16 57.43 -37.49 27.32
N SER A 17 58.00 -36.76 28.31
CA SER A 17 58.52 -37.39 29.53
C SER A 17 58.66 -36.37 30.68
N ALA A 18 58.42 -36.85 31.90
CA ALA A 18 58.24 -36.11 33.15
C ALA A 18 59.56 -35.74 33.86
N ARG A 19 59.50 -34.78 34.80
CA ARG A 19 60.02 -34.92 36.17
C ARG A 19 59.62 -33.76 37.10
N ALA A 20 59.61 -34.08 38.38
CA ALA A 20 58.87 -33.44 39.46
C ALA A 20 59.58 -32.25 40.16
N SER A 21 58.75 -31.56 40.96
CA SER A 21 59.05 -30.89 42.25
C SER A 21 59.59 -29.45 42.21
N PHE A 22 58.81 -28.47 42.72
CA PHE A 22 58.84 -28.02 44.13
C PHE A 22 57.84 -26.88 44.37
N LEU A 23 57.29 -26.86 45.58
CA LEU A 23 56.27 -25.94 46.08
C LEU A 23 56.87 -24.56 46.39
N GLY A 24 56.21 -23.47 45.99
CA GLY A 24 56.54 -22.10 46.39
C GLY A 24 55.35 -21.16 46.23
N ILE A 25 54.69 -20.83 47.34
CA ILE A 25 53.58 -19.88 47.42
C ILE A 25 54.15 -18.47 47.41
N SER A 26 53.81 -17.63 46.42
CA SER A 26 53.97 -16.18 46.50
C SER A 26 52.62 -15.47 46.28
N LEU A 27 52.17 -14.79 47.32
CA LEU A 27 50.97 -13.94 47.33
C LEU A 27 51.29 -12.65 46.56
N SER A 28 50.67 -12.44 45.40
CA SER A 28 50.70 -11.16 44.68
C SER A 28 49.33 -10.49 44.84
N LEU A 29 49.28 -9.43 45.65
CA LEU A 29 48.12 -8.57 45.80
C LEU A 29 47.93 -7.74 44.52
N ALA A 30 46.95 -8.12 43.70
CA ALA A 30 46.51 -7.34 42.54
C ALA A 30 45.62 -6.18 43.01
N THR A 31 46.03 -4.94 42.71
CA THR A 31 45.16 -3.77 42.80
C THR A 31 44.15 -3.82 41.65
N PRO A 32 42.84 -3.71 41.90
CA PRO A 32 41.86 -3.72 40.82
C PRO A 32 41.91 -2.39 40.06
N PHE A 33 42.21 -2.48 38.76
CA PHE A 33 41.93 -1.43 37.79
C PHE A 33 40.41 -1.22 37.75
N MET A 34 39.92 -0.09 38.27
CA MET A 34 38.55 0.33 37.98
C MET A 34 38.48 0.73 36.51
N ALA A 35 37.93 -0.14 35.67
CA ALA A 35 37.47 0.23 34.35
C ALA A 35 36.30 1.20 34.52
N LEU A 36 36.47 2.47 34.13
CA LEU A 36 35.36 3.38 33.92
C LEU A 36 34.47 2.76 32.83
N SER A 37 33.27 2.32 33.22
CA SER A 37 32.18 2.06 32.29
C SER A 37 31.95 3.33 31.49
N GLN A 38 32.26 3.33 30.19
CA GLN A 38 31.65 4.30 29.29
C GLN A 38 30.18 3.93 29.23
N ASP A 39 29.34 4.67 29.96
CA ASP A 39 27.90 4.50 29.89
C ASP A 39 27.46 4.63 28.44
N LYS A 40 26.65 3.66 27.99
CA LYS A 40 26.12 3.67 26.62
C LYS A 40 25.34 4.97 26.43
N PRO A 41 25.55 5.70 25.32
CA PRO A 41 24.88 6.96 25.09
C PRO A 41 23.36 6.76 25.09
N SER A 42 22.65 7.69 25.72
CA SER A 42 21.19 7.75 25.76
C SER A 42 20.60 8.07 24.37
N GLY A 43 19.30 7.82 24.20
CA GLY A 43 18.60 8.18 22.96
C GLY A 43 18.63 9.68 22.66
N GLU A 44 18.60 10.52 23.70
CA GLU A 44 18.70 11.97 23.60
C GLU A 44 20.09 12.41 23.12
N GLU A 45 21.17 11.85 23.69
CA GLU A 45 22.54 12.17 23.27
C GLU A 45 22.80 11.73 21.82
N LEU A 46 22.31 10.54 21.45
CA LEU A 46 22.39 10.06 20.07
C LEU A 46 21.59 10.95 19.11
N TYR A 47 20.41 11.41 19.51
CA TYR A 47 19.62 12.36 18.73
C TYR A 47 20.34 13.69 18.55
N ALA A 48 20.91 14.25 19.63
CA ALA A 48 21.64 15.50 19.59
C ALA A 48 22.85 15.44 18.63
N GLN A 49 23.52 14.29 18.57
CA GLN A 49 24.68 14.06 17.70
C GLN A 49 24.30 13.84 16.23
N ALA A 50 23.23 13.09 15.96
CA ALA A 50 22.93 12.62 14.61
C ALA A 50 21.78 13.37 13.91
N CYS A 51 20.80 13.88 14.66
CA CYS A 51 19.51 14.30 14.12
C CYS A 51 19.20 15.79 14.36
N ALA A 52 19.65 16.35 15.49
CA ALA A 52 19.27 17.69 15.94
C ALA A 52 19.68 18.83 15.00
N GLN A 53 20.72 18.64 14.17
CA GLN A 53 21.12 19.64 13.18
C GLN A 53 20.02 19.90 12.14
N CYS A 54 19.22 18.88 11.81
CA CYS A 54 18.14 18.99 10.82
C CYS A 54 16.78 19.18 11.49
N HIS A 55 16.51 18.44 12.56
CA HIS A 55 15.22 18.38 13.24
C HIS A 55 15.11 19.32 14.45
N GLY A 56 16.15 20.13 14.72
CA GLY A 56 16.20 21.05 15.85
C GLY A 56 16.59 20.35 17.17
N GLN A 57 17.18 21.09 18.11
CA GLN A 57 17.63 20.53 19.39
C GLN A 57 16.47 20.00 20.25
N GLU A 58 15.28 20.58 20.09
CA GLU A 58 14.05 20.23 20.82
C GLU A 58 13.04 19.50 19.90
N LEU A 59 13.52 18.92 18.79
CA LEU A 59 12.70 18.20 17.81
C LEU A 59 11.64 19.08 17.10
N GLN A 60 11.75 20.40 17.24
CA GLN A 60 10.82 21.39 16.69
C GLN A 60 10.90 21.56 15.17
N GLY A 61 11.83 20.88 14.51
CA GLY A 61 12.13 21.01 13.09
C GLY A 61 13.12 22.14 12.79
N GLY A 62 13.21 22.49 11.51
CA GLY A 62 14.10 23.52 11.00
C GLY A 62 14.41 23.28 9.53
N LEU A 63 15.55 22.65 9.24
CA LEU A 63 15.88 22.18 7.89
C LEU A 63 15.04 20.97 7.47
N ALA A 64 14.63 20.15 8.44
CA ALA A 64 13.70 19.04 8.28
C ALA A 64 12.43 19.27 9.11
N GLN A 65 11.44 18.38 8.93
CA GLN A 65 10.17 18.45 9.64
C GLN A 65 10.34 18.42 11.18
N SER A 66 9.36 18.97 11.89
CA SER A 66 9.21 18.69 13.32
C SER A 66 8.96 17.20 13.54
N LEU A 67 9.41 16.69 14.69
CA LEU A 67 9.13 15.32 15.15
C LEU A 67 8.24 15.32 16.40
N THR A 68 7.69 16.47 16.78
CA THR A 68 6.90 16.67 18.00
C THR A 68 5.55 17.33 17.75
N ASP A 69 5.17 17.62 16.51
CA ASP A 69 3.90 18.25 16.12
C ASP A 69 2.80 17.26 15.70
N ALA A 70 3.05 15.95 15.85
CA ALA A 70 2.18 14.86 15.42
C ALA A 70 1.91 14.78 13.91
N VAL A 71 2.67 15.51 13.08
CA VAL A 71 2.56 15.51 11.61
C VAL A 71 3.78 14.81 10.99
N TRP A 72 3.61 13.52 10.67
CA TRP A 72 4.67 12.71 10.08
C TRP A 72 4.56 12.63 8.56
N GLN A 73 5.54 13.17 7.83
CA GLN A 73 5.59 13.02 6.37
C GLN A 73 6.00 11.61 5.96
N PHE A 74 6.97 10.99 6.63
CA PHE A 74 7.55 9.71 6.18
C PHE A 74 7.11 8.48 6.99
N GLY A 75 5.95 8.59 7.63
CA GLY A 75 5.32 7.56 8.46
C GLY A 75 5.73 7.62 9.94
N SER A 76 4.74 7.49 10.83
CA SER A 76 4.88 7.60 12.29
C SER A 76 5.16 6.28 13.01
N SER A 77 5.02 5.14 12.34
CA SER A 77 5.27 3.83 12.98
C SER A 77 6.75 3.66 13.33
N ARG A 78 7.05 2.98 14.45
CA ARG A 78 8.42 2.65 14.86
C ARG A 78 9.27 2.07 13.73
N SER A 79 8.73 1.11 12.98
CA SER A 79 9.43 0.47 11.86
C SER A 79 9.69 1.43 10.70
N ALA A 80 8.81 2.40 10.49
CA ALA A 80 9.02 3.44 9.48
C ALA A 80 10.12 4.40 9.91
N ILE A 81 10.08 4.91 11.14
CA ILE A 81 11.10 5.81 11.69
C ILE A 81 12.46 5.12 11.68
N PHE A 82 12.54 3.87 12.14
CA PHE A 82 13.76 3.06 12.12
C PHE A 82 14.38 2.97 10.73
N ARG A 83 13.58 2.61 9.73
CA ARG A 83 14.04 2.49 8.34
C ARG A 83 14.51 3.83 7.79
N ASN A 84 13.76 4.91 8.05
CA ASN A 84 14.10 6.24 7.57
C ASN A 84 15.43 6.72 8.17
N ILE A 85 15.69 6.46 9.47
CA ILE A 85 16.99 6.75 10.10
C ILE A 85 18.08 5.86 9.50
N LYS A 86 17.85 4.54 9.43
CA LYS A 86 18.88 3.59 8.99
C LYS A 86 19.34 3.85 7.57
N TYR A 87 18.41 3.97 6.63
CA TYR A 87 18.70 4.03 5.19
C TYR A 87 18.55 5.43 4.57
N GLY A 88 18.14 6.42 5.36
CA GLY A 88 17.91 7.78 4.88
C GLY A 88 16.66 7.91 4.00
N ILE A 89 16.47 9.12 3.48
CA ILE A 89 15.42 9.48 2.53
C ILE A 89 16.11 10.25 1.40
N SER A 90 16.53 9.52 0.37
CA SER A 90 17.43 10.01 -0.69
C SER A 90 16.91 11.26 -1.40
N ASP A 91 15.60 11.36 -1.56
CA ASP A 91 14.96 12.42 -2.36
C ASP A 91 14.72 13.70 -1.55
N PHE A 92 14.94 13.67 -0.22
CA PHE A 92 14.70 14.77 0.71
C PHE A 92 15.92 15.09 1.59
N SER A 93 17.12 14.72 1.12
CA SER A 93 18.39 15.06 1.78
C SER A 93 18.54 14.55 3.21
N MET A 94 17.78 13.51 3.62
CA MET A 94 18.02 12.82 4.88
C MET A 94 19.07 11.71 4.64
N PRO A 95 20.29 11.80 5.21
CA PRO A 95 21.32 10.80 4.98
C PRO A 95 20.99 9.48 5.69
N ALA A 96 21.61 8.39 5.22
CA ALA A 96 21.56 7.09 5.90
C ALA A 96 22.49 7.10 7.12
N PHE A 97 22.00 6.59 8.25
CA PHE A 97 22.78 6.51 9.50
C PHE A 97 23.25 5.09 9.85
N GLU A 98 23.04 4.09 8.99
CA GLU A 98 23.46 2.70 9.24
C GLU A 98 24.98 2.51 9.47
N GLN A 99 25.81 3.41 8.95
CA GLN A 99 27.25 3.39 9.20
C GLN A 99 27.65 4.11 10.49
N ALA A 100 26.78 4.99 11.00
CA ALA A 100 27.04 5.83 12.16
C ALA A 100 26.40 5.28 13.45
N LEU A 101 25.25 4.60 13.32
CA LEU A 101 24.44 4.10 14.43
C LEU A 101 24.13 2.61 14.22
N SER A 102 24.34 1.81 15.26
CA SER A 102 23.84 0.44 15.32
C SER A 102 22.31 0.40 15.44
N ASP A 103 21.70 -0.74 15.09
CA ASP A 103 20.25 -0.93 15.20
C ASP A 103 19.72 -0.68 16.63
N ALA A 104 20.51 -1.02 17.66
CA ALA A 104 20.16 -0.73 19.05
C ALA A 104 20.14 0.78 19.33
N GLN A 105 21.14 1.53 18.81
CA GLN A 105 21.21 2.98 18.96
C GLN A 105 20.11 3.70 18.19
N ILE A 106 19.78 3.25 16.98
CA ILE A 106 18.63 3.77 16.24
C ILE A 106 17.35 3.58 17.04
N ASN A 107 17.14 2.41 17.65
CA ASN A 107 15.98 2.19 18.51
C ASN A 107 15.95 3.12 19.73
N GLN A 108 17.09 3.41 20.35
CA GLN A 108 17.17 4.39 21.45
C GLN A 108 16.79 5.81 21.00
N VAL A 109 17.24 6.24 19.81
CA VAL A 109 16.82 7.52 19.22
C VAL A 109 15.31 7.54 19.01
N ILE A 110 14.72 6.46 18.49
CA ILE A 110 13.27 6.38 18.29
C ILE A 110 12.52 6.44 19.63
N ASP A 111 12.99 5.74 20.66
CA ASP A 111 12.39 5.79 22.00
C ASP A 111 12.37 7.23 22.54
N PHE A 112 13.46 7.96 22.38
CA PHE A 112 13.52 9.37 22.74
C PHE A 112 12.54 10.21 21.93
N VAL A 113 12.55 10.10 20.60
CA VAL A 113 11.65 10.88 19.72
C VAL A 113 10.18 10.62 20.05
N MET A 114 9.78 9.36 20.20
CA MET A 114 8.40 9.01 20.53
C MET A 114 8.00 9.45 21.94
N ALA A 115 8.92 9.39 22.92
CA ALA A 115 8.67 9.91 24.25
C ALA A 115 8.51 11.44 24.25
N SER A 116 9.35 12.14 23.47
CA SER A 116 9.30 13.60 23.32
C SER A 116 8.03 14.07 22.61
N GLU A 117 7.60 13.39 21.54
CA GLU A 117 6.31 13.66 20.90
C GLU A 117 5.14 13.44 21.87
N LYS A 118 5.17 12.33 22.63
CA LYS A 118 4.15 12.09 23.65
C LYS A 118 4.15 13.18 24.74
N ALA A 119 5.32 13.66 25.13
CA ALA A 119 5.49 14.70 26.15
C ALA A 119 5.10 16.10 25.66
N SER A 120 5.22 16.40 24.36
CA SER A 120 4.76 17.68 23.80
C SER A 120 3.25 17.85 23.90
N GLY A 121 2.51 16.74 24.02
CA GLY A 121 1.05 16.75 24.04
C GLY A 121 0.45 17.15 22.70
N SER A 122 1.25 17.18 21.63
CA SER A 122 0.77 17.48 20.29
C SER A 122 -0.26 16.46 19.84
N VAL A 123 -1.36 16.97 19.34
CA VAL A 123 -2.42 16.17 18.73
C VAL A 123 -2.36 16.42 17.24
N LYS A 124 -2.52 15.36 16.45
CA LYS A 124 -2.66 15.49 15.00
C LYS A 124 -3.71 16.57 14.70
N PRO A 125 -3.42 17.54 13.81
CA PRO A 125 -4.39 18.56 13.45
C PRO A 125 -5.72 17.93 13.02
N PRO A 126 -6.87 18.56 13.33
CA PRO A 126 -8.15 18.08 12.83
C PRO A 126 -8.17 18.10 11.30
N ILE A 127 -9.06 17.30 10.72
CA ILE A 127 -9.35 17.36 9.28
C ILE A 127 -9.77 18.79 8.95
N PRO A 128 -9.19 19.44 7.92
CA PRO A 128 -9.56 20.81 7.58
C PRO A 128 -10.99 20.85 7.05
N ASP A 129 -11.81 21.81 7.49
CA ASP A 129 -13.20 21.97 7.00
C ASP A 129 -13.27 22.43 5.54
N SER A 130 -12.19 23.01 5.02
CA SER A 130 -12.06 23.37 3.61
C SER A 130 -10.61 23.43 3.16
N VAL A 131 -10.40 23.26 1.86
CA VAL A 131 -9.10 23.34 1.19
C VAL A 131 -9.22 24.21 -0.06
N HIS A 132 -8.11 24.82 -0.46
CA HIS A 132 -8.01 25.59 -1.70
C HIS A 132 -7.18 24.80 -2.72
N THR A 133 -7.73 24.69 -3.92
CA THR A 133 -7.09 24.07 -5.09
C THR A 133 -6.88 25.14 -6.16
N LEU A 134 -6.20 24.80 -7.24
CA LEU A 134 -6.04 25.68 -8.41
C LEU A 134 -7.39 26.13 -8.97
N ASP A 135 -8.38 25.23 -8.92
CA ASP A 135 -9.68 25.49 -9.50
C ASP A 135 -10.70 25.95 -8.45
N TYR A 136 -10.85 25.22 -7.36
CA TYR A 136 -11.96 25.39 -6.41
C TYR A 136 -11.48 25.69 -4.99
N LYS A 137 -12.30 26.42 -4.25
CA LYS A 137 -12.41 26.20 -2.81
C LYS A 137 -13.30 24.98 -2.59
N VAL A 138 -12.84 24.02 -1.79
CA VAL A 138 -13.53 22.74 -1.57
C VAL A 138 -13.84 22.60 -0.09
N SER A 139 -15.10 22.36 0.26
CA SER A 139 -15.49 21.97 1.63
C SER A 139 -15.18 20.50 1.85
N VAL A 140 -14.79 20.15 3.06
CA VAL A 140 -14.50 18.77 3.47
C VAL A 140 -15.37 18.45 4.68
N GLU A 141 -16.24 17.46 4.53
CA GLU A 141 -17.18 17.05 5.57
C GLU A 141 -16.94 15.59 5.94
N THR A 142 -16.92 15.26 7.24
CA THR A 142 -16.95 13.86 7.67
C THR A 142 -18.40 13.36 7.69
N VAL A 143 -18.75 12.48 6.75
CA VAL A 143 -20.13 11.99 6.55
C VAL A 143 -20.39 10.59 7.11
N ALA A 144 -19.32 9.87 7.46
CA ALA A 144 -19.41 8.65 8.25
C ALA A 144 -18.16 8.47 9.12
N SER A 145 -18.37 8.00 10.34
CA SER A 145 -17.34 7.66 11.33
C SER A 145 -17.77 6.40 12.09
N GLY A 146 -16.94 5.91 13.02
CA GLY A 146 -17.20 4.64 13.72
C GLY A 146 -17.08 3.41 12.81
N LEU A 147 -16.26 3.54 11.76
CA LEU A 147 -15.85 2.45 10.89
C LEU A 147 -14.62 1.76 11.47
N ASP A 148 -14.42 0.49 11.12
CA ASP A 148 -13.22 -0.28 11.47
C ASP A 148 -12.38 -0.58 10.22
N LEU A 149 -11.29 0.16 10.02
CA LEU A 149 -10.38 0.04 8.88
C LEU A 149 -11.12 -0.07 7.53
N PRO A 150 -11.91 0.95 7.14
CA PRO A 150 -12.65 0.93 5.88
C PRO A 150 -11.68 0.78 4.70
N TRP A 151 -12.08 0.01 3.68
CA TRP A 151 -11.23 -0.36 2.55
C TRP A 151 -11.74 0.15 1.21
N GLY A 152 -13.03 -0.07 0.90
CA GLY A 152 -13.65 0.33 -0.36
C GLY A 152 -15.03 0.94 -0.12
N ILE A 153 -15.46 1.77 -1.07
CA ILE A 153 -16.80 2.36 -1.10
C ILE A 153 -17.35 2.32 -2.52
N ASP A 154 -18.61 1.94 -2.69
CA ASP A 154 -19.34 2.15 -3.95
C ASP A 154 -20.79 2.55 -3.68
N PHE A 155 -21.28 3.44 -4.52
CA PHE A 155 -22.61 4.06 -4.45
C PHE A 155 -23.60 3.26 -5.26
N LEU A 156 -24.59 2.67 -4.59
CA LEU A 156 -25.74 2.02 -5.23
C LEU A 156 -26.63 3.05 -5.94
N ASP A 157 -26.77 4.23 -5.33
CA ASP A 157 -27.44 5.42 -5.87
C ASP A 157 -26.87 6.69 -5.20
N SER A 158 -27.47 7.87 -5.43
CA SER A 158 -26.99 9.15 -4.89
C SER A 158 -27.06 9.28 -3.36
N GLY A 159 -27.86 8.45 -2.69
CA GLY A 159 -28.07 8.48 -1.24
C GLY A 159 -27.65 7.20 -0.53
N LYS A 160 -27.21 6.17 -1.25
CA LYS A 160 -26.94 4.84 -0.70
C LYS A 160 -25.59 4.31 -1.18
N ALA A 161 -24.75 3.92 -0.24
CA ALA A 161 -23.44 3.34 -0.53
C ALA A 161 -23.16 2.11 0.34
N LEU A 162 -22.30 1.23 -0.16
CA LEU A 162 -21.71 0.14 0.59
C LEU A 162 -20.27 0.46 0.91
N ILE A 163 -19.85 0.15 2.13
CA ILE A 163 -18.48 0.37 2.60
C ILE A 163 -17.96 -0.95 3.15
N THR A 164 -16.82 -1.41 2.66
CA THR A 164 -16.15 -2.59 3.22
C THR A 164 -15.23 -2.20 4.36
N GLU A 165 -15.28 -2.96 5.45
CA GLU A 165 -14.35 -2.89 6.57
C GLU A 165 -13.42 -4.10 6.49
N ARG A 166 -12.11 -3.85 6.52
CA ARG A 166 -11.11 -4.91 6.31
C ARG A 166 -11.24 -6.06 7.32
N GLY A 167 -11.78 -5.79 8.50
CA GLY A 167 -12.10 -6.80 9.51
C GLY A 167 -13.08 -7.89 9.05
N GLY A 168 -13.81 -7.67 7.95
CA GLY A 168 -14.76 -8.63 7.40
C GLY A 168 -16.21 -8.20 7.55
N HIS A 169 -16.50 -6.90 7.51
CA HIS A 169 -17.86 -6.40 7.57
C HIS A 169 -18.19 -5.55 6.34
N LEU A 170 -19.41 -5.69 5.84
CA LEU A 170 -19.96 -4.83 4.82
C LEU A 170 -20.97 -3.89 5.49
N ARG A 171 -20.72 -2.58 5.44
CA ARG A 171 -21.57 -1.56 6.05
C ARG A 171 -22.45 -0.92 4.99
N LEU A 172 -23.70 -0.66 5.35
CA LEU A 172 -24.63 0.12 4.54
C LEU A 172 -24.66 1.56 5.06
N TRP A 173 -24.33 2.53 4.21
CA TRP A 173 -24.54 3.95 4.46
C TRP A 173 -25.72 4.43 3.62
N GLN A 174 -26.66 5.12 4.26
CA GLN A 174 -27.87 5.62 3.61
C GLN A 174 -28.27 6.98 4.16
N ASN A 175 -28.43 7.96 3.26
CA ASN A 175 -28.89 9.31 3.55
C ASN A 175 -28.16 9.96 4.74
N GLY A 176 -26.82 9.91 4.73
CA GLY A 176 -26.00 10.49 5.81
C GLY A 176 -25.87 9.63 7.06
N THR A 177 -26.50 8.45 7.11
CA THR A 177 -26.49 7.59 8.31
C THR A 177 -25.87 6.23 7.99
N LEU A 178 -24.93 5.80 8.84
CA LEU A 178 -24.40 4.44 8.80
C LEU A 178 -25.35 3.49 9.53
N ALA A 179 -25.69 2.37 8.90
CA ALA A 179 -26.51 1.34 9.55
C ALA A 179 -25.83 0.83 10.83
N PRO A 180 -26.59 0.59 11.92
CA PRO A 180 -26.03 0.17 13.20
C PRO A 180 -25.38 -1.21 13.11
N GLU A 181 -26.00 -2.13 12.35
CA GLU A 181 -25.51 -3.49 12.14
C GLU A 181 -24.91 -3.63 10.74
N PRO A 182 -23.82 -4.40 10.59
CA PRO A 182 -23.31 -4.75 9.27
C PRO A 182 -24.27 -5.67 8.51
N VAL A 183 -24.11 -5.73 7.18
CA VAL A 183 -24.82 -6.68 6.31
C VAL A 183 -24.46 -8.10 6.73
N LYS A 184 -25.48 -8.94 6.87
CA LYS A 184 -25.34 -10.34 7.31
C LYS A 184 -25.12 -11.28 6.12
N GLY A 185 -24.47 -12.41 6.38
CA GLY A 185 -24.31 -13.52 5.43
C GLY A 185 -23.33 -13.29 4.28
N ILE A 186 -22.49 -12.26 4.37
CA ILE A 186 -21.35 -12.09 3.45
C ILE A 186 -20.33 -13.24 3.63
N PRO A 187 -19.43 -13.48 2.66
CA PRO A 187 -18.39 -14.49 2.80
C PRO A 187 -17.51 -14.29 4.04
N ALA A 188 -17.08 -15.41 4.64
CA ALA A 188 -16.02 -15.37 5.63
C ALA A 188 -14.68 -14.97 4.99
N VAL A 189 -13.92 -14.12 5.69
CA VAL A 189 -12.64 -13.58 5.21
C VAL A 189 -11.49 -13.91 6.17
N LEU A 190 -10.26 -13.93 5.65
CA LEU A 190 -9.06 -13.98 6.49
C LEU A 190 -8.49 -12.58 6.71
N ALA A 191 -8.92 -11.92 7.77
CA ALA A 191 -8.49 -10.57 8.15
C ALA A 191 -7.11 -10.58 8.84
N GLU A 192 -6.04 -10.82 8.07
CA GLU A 192 -4.66 -10.80 8.55
C GLU A 192 -3.74 -9.99 7.62
N GLY A 193 -2.83 -9.21 8.19
CA GLY A 193 -1.86 -8.42 7.44
C GLY A 193 -2.53 -7.36 6.55
N GLN A 194 -2.47 -7.53 5.23
CA GLN A 194 -3.18 -6.70 4.25
C GLN A 194 -4.47 -7.35 3.75
N GLY A 195 -4.78 -8.58 4.16
CA GLY A 195 -6.01 -9.29 3.79
C GLY A 195 -7.20 -8.90 4.65
N GLY A 196 -8.39 -9.24 4.18
CA GLY A 196 -9.68 -8.93 4.79
C GLY A 196 -10.82 -9.01 3.77
N LEU A 197 -11.94 -8.36 4.10
CA LEU A 197 -12.87 -7.89 3.06
C LEU A 197 -12.26 -6.65 2.41
N LEU A 198 -12.12 -6.66 1.10
CA LEU A 198 -11.37 -5.65 0.36
C LEU A 198 -12.34 -4.82 -0.46
N ASP A 199 -12.50 -5.09 -1.74
CA ASP A 199 -13.28 -4.22 -2.61
C ASP A 199 -14.77 -4.53 -2.59
N VAL A 200 -15.57 -3.51 -2.88
CA VAL A 200 -16.99 -3.62 -3.20
C VAL A 200 -17.25 -2.82 -4.47
N SER A 201 -18.00 -3.40 -5.39
CA SER A 201 -18.43 -2.69 -6.60
C SER A 201 -19.83 -3.11 -7.02
N LYS A 202 -20.69 -2.16 -7.37
CA LYS A 202 -21.97 -2.45 -8.01
C LYS A 202 -21.73 -2.93 -9.44
N GLY A 203 -22.52 -3.89 -9.87
CA GLY A 203 -22.53 -4.34 -11.25
C GLY A 203 -23.01 -3.24 -12.20
N PRO A 204 -22.60 -3.27 -13.48
CA PRO A 204 -22.99 -2.26 -14.47
C PRO A 204 -24.51 -2.20 -14.72
N HIS A 205 -25.23 -3.29 -14.42
CA HIS A 205 -26.69 -3.41 -14.57
C HIS A 205 -27.42 -3.47 -13.22
N TYR A 206 -26.82 -2.93 -12.15
CA TYR A 206 -27.34 -3.01 -10.78
C TYR A 206 -28.83 -2.61 -10.64
N ALA A 207 -29.28 -1.60 -11.38
CA ALA A 207 -30.68 -1.17 -11.36
C ALA A 207 -31.68 -2.23 -11.87
N GLU A 208 -31.21 -3.15 -12.71
CA GLU A 208 -32.00 -4.21 -13.33
C GLU A 208 -31.85 -5.54 -12.56
N ASP A 209 -30.62 -5.88 -12.18
CA ASP A 209 -30.28 -7.21 -11.66
C ASP A 209 -29.80 -7.24 -10.20
N GLY A 210 -29.53 -6.08 -9.59
CA GLY A 210 -29.12 -5.95 -8.19
C GLY A 210 -27.74 -6.52 -7.86
N TRP A 211 -26.89 -6.85 -8.85
CA TRP A 211 -25.61 -7.51 -8.58
C TRP A 211 -24.59 -6.58 -7.93
N ILE A 212 -23.98 -7.04 -6.84
CA ILE A 212 -22.85 -6.41 -6.16
C ILE A 212 -21.71 -7.42 -6.14
N TYR A 213 -20.49 -6.96 -6.35
CA TYR A 213 -19.27 -7.77 -6.37
C TYR A 213 -18.44 -7.47 -5.13
N LEU A 214 -17.85 -8.49 -4.53
CA LEU A 214 -16.94 -8.39 -3.40
C LEU A 214 -15.63 -9.12 -3.70
N SER A 215 -14.52 -8.49 -3.36
CA SER A 215 -13.22 -9.15 -3.30
C SER A 215 -12.74 -9.30 -1.86
N TYR A 216 -12.08 -10.42 -1.56
CA TYR A 216 -11.61 -10.69 -0.21
C TYR A 216 -10.48 -11.72 -0.18
N SER A 217 -9.77 -11.78 0.94
CA SER A 217 -8.82 -12.86 1.24
C SER A 217 -9.59 -14.12 1.64
N HIS A 218 -9.74 -15.04 0.70
CA HIS A 218 -10.29 -16.37 0.97
C HIS A 218 -9.23 -17.27 1.60
N ALA A 219 -9.57 -17.95 2.69
CA ALA A 219 -8.71 -18.96 3.32
C ALA A 219 -9.07 -20.37 2.84
N GLN A 220 -8.06 -21.19 2.61
CA GLN A 220 -8.20 -22.64 2.45
C GLN A 220 -7.30 -23.35 3.47
N ALA A 221 -7.88 -24.34 4.14
CA ALA A 221 -7.15 -25.18 5.07
C ALA A 221 -6.07 -25.97 4.32
N VAL A 222 -4.95 -26.22 5.00
CA VAL A 222 -3.85 -27.02 4.48
C VAL A 222 -3.58 -28.13 5.48
N ASP A 223 -3.61 -29.38 5.03
CA ASP A 223 -3.41 -30.54 5.88
C ASP A 223 -2.06 -30.48 6.60
N GLY A 224 -2.10 -30.62 7.93
CA GLY A 224 -0.91 -30.57 8.78
C GLY A 224 -0.33 -29.17 9.02
N ALA A 225 -0.95 -28.10 8.52
CA ALA A 225 -0.51 -26.73 8.77
C ALA A 225 -1.31 -26.06 9.90
N ASN A 226 -0.61 -25.28 10.74
CA ASN A 226 -1.24 -24.52 11.83
C ASN A 226 -1.98 -23.26 11.36
N LYS A 227 -1.78 -22.84 10.11
CA LYS A 227 -2.41 -21.66 9.52
C LYS A 227 -2.92 -21.98 8.11
N PRO A 228 -4.07 -21.44 7.69
CA PRO A 228 -4.56 -21.62 6.33
C PRO A 228 -3.67 -20.86 5.34
N ASN A 229 -3.63 -21.35 4.10
CA ASN A 229 -3.20 -20.51 2.99
C ASN A 229 -4.35 -19.61 2.56
N ALA A 230 -4.02 -18.50 1.89
CA ALA A 230 -5.01 -17.54 1.43
C ALA A 230 -4.78 -17.14 -0.02
N MET A 231 -5.84 -16.68 -0.69
CA MET A 231 -5.81 -16.03 -2.00
C MET A 231 -6.98 -15.07 -2.17
N THR A 232 -6.81 -14.08 -3.04
CA THR A 232 -7.91 -13.20 -3.48
C THR A 232 -8.99 -14.03 -4.17
N ARG A 233 -10.24 -13.85 -3.74
CA ARG A 233 -11.43 -14.46 -4.35
C ARG A 233 -12.45 -13.37 -4.63
N ILE A 234 -13.16 -13.53 -5.75
CA ILE A 234 -14.22 -12.61 -6.18
C ILE A 234 -15.55 -13.35 -6.16
N VAL A 235 -16.55 -12.76 -5.52
CA VAL A 235 -17.94 -13.23 -5.55
C VAL A 235 -18.84 -12.09 -6.01
N ARG A 236 -20.05 -12.44 -6.47
CA ARG A 236 -21.17 -11.50 -6.56
C ARG A 236 -22.35 -11.99 -5.73
N GLY A 237 -23.27 -11.10 -5.43
CA GLY A 237 -24.49 -11.38 -4.68
C GLY A 237 -25.44 -10.19 -4.73
N ARG A 238 -26.56 -10.31 -4.04
CA ARG A 238 -27.60 -9.28 -3.93
C ARG A 238 -27.87 -8.91 -2.48
N LEU A 239 -28.50 -7.77 -2.28
CA LEU A 239 -28.98 -7.33 -0.97
C LEU A 239 -30.50 -7.39 -0.89
N GLU A 240 -31.00 -8.21 0.03
CA GLU A 240 -32.40 -8.20 0.46
C GLU A 240 -32.48 -7.59 1.86
N GLY A 241 -32.81 -6.31 1.94
CA GLY A 241 -32.70 -5.55 3.19
C GLY A 241 -31.25 -5.46 3.65
N ASN A 242 -30.93 -6.06 4.81
CA ASN A 242 -29.59 -6.11 5.39
C ASN A 242 -28.94 -7.51 5.30
N GLN A 243 -29.36 -8.32 4.32
CA GLN A 243 -28.90 -9.69 4.11
C GLN A 243 -28.27 -9.83 2.73
N TRP A 244 -27.07 -10.40 2.69
CA TRP A 244 -26.43 -10.86 1.46
C TRP A 244 -27.04 -12.18 1.01
N THR A 245 -27.41 -12.24 -0.26
CA THR A 245 -28.18 -13.33 -0.88
C THR A 245 -27.65 -13.63 -2.29
N ASP A 246 -28.11 -14.73 -2.89
CA ASP A 246 -27.80 -15.12 -4.28
C ASP A 246 -26.31 -15.15 -4.63
N GLN A 247 -25.48 -15.61 -3.69
CA GLN A 247 -24.04 -15.55 -3.88
C GLN A 247 -23.55 -16.48 -4.99
N GLU A 248 -22.76 -15.93 -5.90
CA GLU A 248 -22.07 -16.65 -6.96
C GLU A 248 -20.57 -16.37 -6.93
N VAL A 249 -19.76 -17.38 -7.25
CA VAL A 249 -18.30 -17.26 -7.31
C VAL A 249 -17.92 -16.81 -8.71
N ILE A 250 -17.28 -15.64 -8.80
CA ILE A 250 -16.82 -15.06 -10.06
C ILE A 250 -15.41 -15.52 -10.39
N PHE A 251 -14.54 -15.55 -9.38
CA PHE A 251 -13.18 -16.07 -9.53
C PHE A 251 -12.70 -16.75 -8.26
N GLU A 252 -12.12 -17.93 -8.43
CA GLU A 252 -11.37 -18.65 -7.40
C GLU A 252 -10.11 -19.26 -8.04
N ALA A 253 -8.96 -19.04 -7.43
CA ALA A 253 -7.72 -19.66 -7.88
C ALA A 253 -7.73 -21.17 -7.54
N PRO A 254 -7.02 -22.02 -8.31
CA PRO A 254 -6.82 -23.41 -7.91
C PRO A 254 -6.15 -23.51 -6.53
N ALA A 255 -6.52 -24.51 -5.74
CA ALA A 255 -6.11 -24.65 -4.34
C ALA A 255 -4.58 -24.69 -4.15
N ASP A 256 -3.85 -25.29 -5.09
CA ASP A 256 -2.38 -25.37 -5.10
C ASP A 256 -1.69 -24.02 -5.41
N ARG A 257 -2.46 -22.98 -5.71
CA ARG A 257 -2.00 -21.60 -5.90
C ARG A 257 -2.14 -20.75 -4.63
N TYR A 258 -2.85 -21.23 -3.60
CA TYR A 258 -3.00 -20.51 -2.33
C TYR A 258 -1.67 -20.40 -1.59
N LEU A 259 -1.41 -19.26 -0.94
CA LEU A 259 -0.12 -18.96 -0.30
C LEU A 259 -0.27 -18.58 1.17
N GLY A 260 0.76 -18.90 1.97
CA GLY A 260 0.84 -18.57 3.40
C GLY A 260 1.16 -17.11 3.72
N THR A 261 1.50 -16.29 2.73
CA THR A 261 1.77 -14.86 2.91
C THR A 261 0.49 -14.07 3.20
N ARG A 262 0.63 -12.88 3.80
CA ARG A 262 -0.49 -12.00 4.21
C ARG A 262 -0.41 -10.60 3.63
N HIS A 263 0.25 -10.45 2.49
CA HIS A 263 0.42 -9.16 1.80
C HIS A 263 0.20 -9.34 0.30
N HIS A 264 0.03 -8.21 -0.38
CA HIS A 264 -0.12 -8.03 -1.83
C HIS A 264 -1.29 -8.78 -2.45
N TYR A 265 -2.49 -8.62 -1.88
CA TYR A 265 -3.72 -9.24 -2.41
C TYR A 265 -4.25 -8.55 -3.67
N GLY A 266 -3.81 -7.34 -3.99
CA GLY A 266 -4.43 -6.51 -5.01
C GLY A 266 -5.90 -6.21 -4.68
N SER A 267 -6.80 -6.79 -5.47
CA SER A 267 -8.25 -7.00 -5.21
C SER A 267 -9.22 -5.93 -5.71
N ARG A 268 -8.77 -4.88 -6.39
CA ARG A 268 -9.68 -3.89 -6.99
C ARG A 268 -10.49 -4.52 -8.13
N ILE A 269 -11.77 -4.21 -8.23
CA ILE A 269 -12.75 -4.65 -9.23
C ILE A 269 -13.20 -3.42 -10.03
N VAL A 270 -13.22 -3.54 -11.36
CA VAL A 270 -13.82 -2.52 -12.24
C VAL A 270 -14.51 -3.19 -13.43
N PHE A 271 -15.41 -2.47 -14.08
CA PHE A 271 -16.17 -2.98 -15.22
C PHE A 271 -15.93 -2.13 -16.45
N ASP A 272 -15.81 -2.77 -17.61
CA ASP A 272 -15.86 -2.05 -18.88
C ASP A 272 -17.31 -1.92 -19.40
N ARG A 273 -17.46 -1.23 -20.54
CA ARG A 273 -18.75 -1.08 -21.22
C ARG A 273 -19.11 -2.27 -22.11
N GLN A 274 -18.25 -3.28 -22.19
CA GLN A 274 -18.42 -4.45 -23.03
C GLN A 274 -18.97 -5.67 -22.26
N GLY A 275 -19.20 -5.52 -20.95
CA GLY A 275 -19.75 -6.60 -20.12
C GLY A 275 -18.66 -7.49 -19.52
N HIS A 276 -17.48 -6.92 -19.26
CA HIS A 276 -16.42 -7.62 -18.56
C HIS A 276 -16.18 -7.04 -17.16
N VAL A 277 -15.76 -7.93 -16.26
CA VAL A 277 -15.21 -7.59 -14.96
C VAL A 277 -13.70 -7.78 -14.99
N PHE A 278 -12.98 -6.76 -14.54
CA PHE A 278 -11.55 -6.79 -14.32
C PHE A 278 -11.26 -6.80 -12.84
N PHE A 279 -10.25 -7.56 -12.43
CA PHE A 279 -9.77 -7.51 -11.06
C PHE A 279 -8.28 -7.77 -10.96
N SER A 280 -7.64 -7.23 -9.93
CA SER A 280 -6.21 -7.41 -9.70
C SER A 280 -5.90 -8.45 -8.64
N ILE A 281 -4.79 -9.16 -8.83
CA ILE A 281 -4.16 -9.98 -7.79
C ILE A 281 -2.68 -9.60 -7.76
N GLY A 282 -2.20 -9.15 -6.61
CA GLY A 282 -0.77 -8.85 -6.43
C GLY A 282 0.10 -10.11 -6.42
N ASP A 283 1.42 -9.95 -6.37
CA ASP A 283 2.38 -11.06 -6.42
C ASP A 283 2.36 -11.96 -5.16
N ARG A 284 1.63 -11.53 -4.12
CA ARG A 284 1.54 -12.18 -2.81
C ARG A 284 2.89 -12.41 -2.14
N GLY A 285 3.88 -11.56 -2.41
CA GLY A 285 5.23 -11.65 -1.86
C GLY A 285 6.18 -12.57 -2.61
N LEU A 286 5.72 -13.23 -3.68
CA LEU A 286 6.53 -14.10 -4.52
C LEU A 286 6.69 -13.46 -5.90
N SER A 287 7.65 -12.53 -5.98
CA SER A 287 7.80 -11.64 -7.13
C SER A 287 8.00 -12.37 -8.46
N ASP A 288 8.69 -13.50 -8.47
CA ASP A 288 8.88 -14.35 -9.66
C ASP A 288 7.55 -14.83 -10.27
N GLN A 289 6.51 -15.01 -9.46
CA GLN A 289 5.19 -15.42 -9.94
C GLN A 289 4.50 -14.34 -10.78
N ALA A 290 4.90 -13.07 -10.69
CA ALA A 290 4.39 -12.01 -11.56
C ALA A 290 4.70 -12.27 -13.04
N GLN A 291 5.79 -12.99 -13.35
CA GLN A 291 6.18 -13.38 -14.71
C GLN A 291 5.67 -14.78 -15.11
N ASP A 292 5.31 -15.63 -14.15
CA ASP A 292 4.73 -16.95 -14.41
C ASP A 292 3.26 -16.83 -14.84
N LEU A 293 2.97 -17.20 -16.09
CA LEU A 293 1.63 -17.14 -16.67
C LEU A 293 0.71 -18.26 -16.14
N SER A 294 1.25 -19.28 -15.49
CA SER A 294 0.46 -20.36 -14.86
C SER A 294 -0.04 -20.00 -13.45
N ARG A 295 0.29 -18.79 -12.98
CA ARG A 295 -0.04 -18.28 -11.63
C ARG A 295 -0.97 -17.06 -11.74
N PRO A 296 -1.89 -16.90 -10.77
CA PRO A 296 -2.76 -15.72 -10.71
C PRO A 296 -2.03 -14.48 -10.16
N ASN A 297 -0.84 -14.67 -9.60
CA ASN A 297 -0.12 -13.66 -8.83
C ASN A 297 0.53 -12.60 -9.73
N GLY A 298 0.38 -11.34 -9.37
CA GLY A 298 1.00 -10.21 -10.07
C GLY A 298 0.37 -9.95 -11.44
N LYS A 299 -0.96 -9.98 -11.49
CA LYS A 299 -1.77 -9.96 -12.72
C LYS A 299 -2.98 -9.03 -12.58
N ILE A 300 -3.47 -8.54 -13.71
CA ILE A 300 -4.87 -8.14 -13.87
C ILE A 300 -5.57 -9.24 -14.66
N HIS A 301 -6.75 -9.64 -14.20
CA HIS A 301 -7.61 -10.64 -14.82
C HIS A 301 -8.81 -9.98 -15.50
N ARG A 302 -9.37 -10.64 -16.52
CA ARG A 302 -10.62 -10.25 -17.20
C ARG A 302 -11.54 -11.46 -17.34
N LEU A 303 -12.79 -11.32 -16.90
CA LEU A 303 -13.86 -12.30 -17.03
C LEU A 303 -15.13 -11.63 -17.58
N ASN A 304 -16.09 -12.41 -18.06
CA ASN A 304 -17.46 -11.93 -18.24
C ASN A 304 -18.10 -11.66 -16.86
N LEU A 305 -19.19 -10.88 -16.82
CA LEU A 305 -19.86 -10.53 -15.55
C LEU A 305 -20.27 -11.74 -14.70
N ASP A 306 -20.56 -12.89 -15.32
CA ASP A 306 -20.94 -14.14 -14.64
C ASP A 306 -19.75 -15.03 -14.24
N GLY A 307 -18.52 -14.58 -14.47
CA GLY A 307 -17.29 -15.33 -14.19
C GLY A 307 -16.86 -16.27 -15.32
N SER A 308 -17.62 -16.38 -16.41
CA SER A 308 -17.19 -17.14 -17.59
C SER A 308 -16.04 -16.43 -18.33
N LEU A 309 -15.29 -17.19 -19.14
CA LEU A 309 -14.11 -16.68 -19.85
C LEU A 309 -14.51 -15.95 -21.14
N PRO A 310 -14.05 -14.70 -21.36
CA PRO A 310 -14.14 -14.04 -22.66
C PRO A 310 -13.31 -14.81 -23.69
N ALA A 311 -13.89 -15.08 -24.86
CA ALA A 311 -13.25 -15.87 -25.92
C ALA A 311 -12.01 -15.17 -26.53
N ASP A 312 -11.93 -13.84 -26.40
CA ASP A 312 -10.86 -12.99 -26.88
C ASP A 312 -9.81 -12.67 -25.80
N ASN A 313 -9.80 -13.36 -24.67
CA ASN A 313 -8.78 -13.15 -23.63
C ASN A 313 -7.36 -13.37 -24.20
N PRO A 314 -6.39 -12.48 -23.91
CA PRO A 314 -5.08 -12.49 -24.58
C PRO A 314 -4.27 -13.79 -24.39
N PHE A 315 -4.57 -14.57 -23.33
CA PHE A 315 -3.82 -15.76 -22.95
C PHE A 315 -4.60 -17.08 -23.13
N ILE A 316 -5.84 -17.06 -23.62
CA ILE A 316 -6.73 -18.24 -23.64
C ILE A 316 -6.18 -19.41 -24.49
N GLY A 317 -5.38 -19.11 -25.51
CA GLY A 317 -4.75 -20.10 -26.39
C GLY A 317 -3.29 -20.43 -26.05
N ILE A 318 -2.73 -19.84 -24.99
CA ILE A 318 -1.32 -20.02 -24.63
C ILE A 318 -1.19 -21.23 -23.69
N HIS A 319 -0.50 -22.27 -24.15
CA HIS A 319 -0.33 -23.50 -23.38
C HIS A 319 0.30 -23.23 -22.01
N GLY A 320 -0.40 -23.63 -20.95
CA GLY A 320 0.03 -23.46 -19.55
C GLY A 320 -0.26 -22.08 -18.94
N ALA A 321 -0.75 -21.12 -19.71
CA ALA A 321 -1.20 -19.84 -19.16
C ALA A 321 -2.59 -19.97 -18.54
N MET A 322 -2.86 -19.18 -17.50
CA MET A 322 -4.21 -19.04 -16.97
C MET A 322 -5.09 -18.29 -17.97
N PRO A 323 -6.27 -18.82 -18.35
CA PRO A 323 -7.09 -18.22 -19.40
C PRO A 323 -7.74 -16.90 -18.98
N SER A 324 -7.83 -16.60 -17.68
CA SER A 324 -8.41 -15.35 -17.17
C SER A 324 -7.43 -14.16 -17.19
N LEU A 325 -6.15 -14.37 -17.54
CA LEU A 325 -5.17 -13.28 -17.55
C LEU A 325 -5.56 -12.22 -18.59
N PHE A 326 -5.45 -10.97 -18.18
CA PHE A 326 -5.48 -9.81 -19.08
C PHE A 326 -4.09 -9.19 -19.21
N THR A 327 -3.36 -9.08 -18.10
CA THR A 327 -1.96 -8.60 -18.07
C THR A 327 -1.12 -9.38 -17.08
N TYR A 328 0.21 -9.18 -17.12
CA TYR A 328 1.13 -9.75 -16.16
C TYR A 328 2.30 -8.82 -15.82
N GLY A 329 3.13 -9.19 -14.85
CA GLY A 329 4.27 -8.39 -14.41
C GLY A 329 3.87 -7.20 -13.54
N ASN A 330 2.80 -7.32 -12.76
CA ASN A 330 2.42 -6.35 -11.74
C ASN A 330 2.91 -6.81 -10.35
N ARG A 331 3.21 -5.88 -9.44
CA ARG A 331 3.61 -6.18 -8.06
C ARG A 331 2.40 -6.23 -7.13
N ASN A 332 1.71 -5.10 -6.94
CA ASN A 332 0.56 -5.04 -6.04
C ASN A 332 -0.40 -3.90 -6.42
N PRO A 333 -1.25 -4.08 -7.45
CA PRO A 333 -2.24 -3.07 -7.85
C PRO A 333 -3.23 -2.77 -6.72
N GLN A 334 -3.42 -1.50 -6.36
CA GLN A 334 -4.32 -1.08 -5.29
C GLN A 334 -5.57 -0.37 -5.83
N GLY A 335 -5.38 0.53 -6.80
CA GLY A 335 -6.45 1.25 -7.48
C GLY A 335 -6.53 0.82 -8.93
N MET A 336 -7.74 0.81 -9.46
CA MET A 336 -8.06 0.60 -10.87
C MET A 336 -9.28 1.44 -11.18
N ALA A 337 -9.33 2.01 -12.37
CA ALA A 337 -10.49 2.75 -12.87
C ALA A 337 -10.57 2.59 -14.39
N VAL A 338 -11.78 2.62 -14.91
CA VAL A 338 -12.04 2.71 -16.35
C VAL A 338 -12.42 4.14 -16.67
N ASP A 339 -11.72 4.77 -17.61
CA ASP A 339 -12.07 6.11 -18.08
C ASP A 339 -13.48 6.07 -18.69
N PRO A 340 -14.46 6.82 -18.13
CA PRO A 340 -15.81 6.80 -18.62
C PRO A 340 -15.96 7.44 -20.01
N VAL A 341 -14.94 8.10 -20.57
CA VAL A 341 -15.00 8.61 -21.94
C VAL A 341 -14.38 7.61 -22.91
N SER A 342 -13.09 7.30 -22.74
CA SER A 342 -12.36 6.46 -23.69
C SER A 342 -12.56 4.95 -23.49
N GLY A 343 -12.98 4.51 -22.30
CA GLY A 343 -12.98 3.10 -21.91
C GLY A 343 -11.59 2.55 -21.57
N ALA A 344 -10.57 3.40 -21.49
CA ALA A 344 -9.21 2.98 -21.12
C ALA A 344 -9.17 2.50 -19.67
N LEU A 345 -8.53 1.34 -19.44
CA LEU A 345 -8.29 0.82 -18.10
C LEU A 345 -6.99 1.38 -17.54
N TRP A 346 -7.03 1.89 -16.31
CA TRP A 346 -5.87 2.39 -15.58
C TRP A 346 -5.70 1.62 -14.28
N ALA A 347 -4.46 1.44 -13.83
CA ALA A 347 -4.17 0.85 -12.52
C ALA A 347 -3.01 1.57 -11.83
N ALA A 348 -3.16 1.77 -10.53
CA ALA A 348 -2.11 2.27 -9.64
C ALA A 348 -1.62 1.15 -8.74
N GLU A 349 -0.30 0.99 -8.59
CA GLU A 349 0.29 -0.11 -7.83
C GLU A 349 1.44 0.31 -6.91
N HIS A 350 1.61 -0.45 -5.82
CA HIS A 350 2.72 -0.25 -4.90
C HIS A 350 4.01 -0.83 -5.45
N GLY A 351 5.05 -0.01 -5.52
CA GLY A 351 6.43 -0.44 -5.62
C GLY A 351 6.95 -1.01 -4.29
N PRO A 352 8.21 -1.45 -4.25
CA PRO A 352 8.90 -1.79 -3.01
C PRO A 352 9.30 -0.48 -2.27
N MET A 353 10.58 -0.23 -2.00
CA MET A 353 11.04 1.06 -1.49
C MET A 353 11.14 2.07 -2.65
N GLY A 354 10.07 2.83 -2.88
CA GLY A 354 9.94 3.67 -4.07
C GLY A 354 9.40 2.88 -5.26
N GLY A 355 9.07 3.60 -6.33
CA GLY A 355 8.59 3.01 -7.58
C GLY A 355 7.14 2.56 -7.53
N ASP A 356 6.28 3.28 -6.80
CA ASP A 356 4.83 3.17 -7.07
C ASP A 356 4.56 3.63 -8.49
N GLU A 357 3.57 3.05 -9.15
CA GLU A 357 3.32 3.27 -10.56
C GLU A 357 1.84 3.58 -10.84
N LEU A 358 1.60 4.40 -11.86
CA LEU A 358 0.34 4.52 -12.57
C LEU A 358 0.55 3.99 -13.98
N ASN A 359 -0.25 3.00 -14.36
CA ASN A 359 -0.13 2.24 -15.59
C ASN A 359 -1.40 2.39 -16.44
N HIS A 360 -1.23 2.66 -17.73
CA HIS A 360 -2.29 2.52 -18.73
C HIS A 360 -2.34 1.06 -19.18
N ILE A 361 -3.44 0.38 -18.88
CA ILE A 361 -3.55 -1.08 -18.92
C ILE A 361 -4.00 -1.58 -20.29
N ALA A 362 -3.06 -2.14 -21.05
CA ALA A 362 -3.30 -2.84 -22.31
C ALA A 362 -3.30 -4.37 -22.16
N GLY A 363 -4.26 -5.04 -22.80
CA GLY A 363 -4.37 -6.50 -22.81
C GLY A 363 -3.16 -7.19 -23.45
N GLY A 364 -2.70 -8.28 -22.83
CA GLY A 364 -1.52 -9.05 -23.24
C GLY A 364 -0.18 -8.45 -22.78
N ALA A 365 -0.18 -7.26 -22.19
CA ALA A 365 1.04 -6.57 -21.82
C ALA A 365 1.73 -7.13 -20.56
N ASN A 366 3.06 -7.01 -20.56
CA ASN A 366 3.94 -7.24 -19.41
C ASN A 366 4.32 -5.91 -18.77
N TYR A 367 3.95 -5.66 -17.52
CA TYR A 367 4.35 -4.46 -16.74
C TYR A 367 5.70 -4.64 -16.05
N GLY A 368 6.31 -5.81 -16.21
CA GLY A 368 7.74 -6.01 -16.05
C GLY A 368 8.22 -6.33 -14.64
N TRP A 369 7.41 -6.19 -13.59
CA TRP A 369 7.81 -6.62 -12.24
C TRP A 369 8.13 -8.13 -12.21
N PRO A 370 9.22 -8.57 -11.54
CA PRO A 370 10.26 -7.77 -10.87
C PRO A 370 11.47 -7.49 -11.76
N ILE A 371 11.42 -7.90 -13.04
CA ILE A 371 12.53 -7.78 -13.98
C ILE A 371 12.86 -6.31 -14.25
N ILE A 372 11.88 -5.42 -14.27
CA ILE A 372 12.09 -3.98 -14.21
C ILE A 372 11.38 -3.40 -13.00
N THR A 373 11.99 -2.39 -12.39
CA THR A 373 11.34 -1.58 -11.35
C THR A 373 12.09 -0.27 -11.14
N TYR A 374 11.35 0.77 -10.73
CA TYR A 374 11.92 2.03 -10.27
C TYR A 374 12.29 2.03 -8.78
N GLY A 375 11.85 1.00 -8.05
CA GLY A 375 12.07 0.82 -6.62
C GLY A 375 13.29 0.00 -6.25
N ARG A 376 13.55 -0.07 -4.94
CA ARG A 376 14.62 -0.88 -4.32
C ARG A 376 14.05 -1.81 -3.25
N ASN A 377 14.81 -2.81 -2.83
CA ASN A 377 14.49 -3.55 -1.62
C ASN A 377 14.49 -2.59 -0.42
N TYR A 378 13.74 -2.96 0.62
CA TYR A 378 13.62 -2.15 1.83
C TYR A 378 14.91 -2.07 2.66
N ASP A 379 15.90 -2.91 2.36
CA ASP A 379 17.26 -2.86 2.89
C ASP A 379 18.21 -1.97 2.04
N GLY A 380 17.68 -1.33 0.99
CA GLY A 380 18.44 -0.47 0.09
C GLY A 380 19.07 -1.17 -1.12
N ALA A 381 19.09 -2.51 -1.15
CA ALA A 381 19.62 -3.26 -2.29
C ALA A 381 18.76 -3.08 -3.55
N SER A 382 19.37 -3.20 -4.73
CA SER A 382 18.61 -3.19 -5.99
C SER A 382 17.73 -4.45 -6.09
N VAL A 383 16.47 -4.29 -6.49
CA VAL A 383 15.62 -5.43 -6.86
C VAL A 383 16.00 -5.94 -8.25
N SER A 384 16.22 -5.00 -9.17
CA SER A 384 16.65 -5.26 -10.54
C SER A 384 17.72 -4.26 -10.95
N GLU A 385 18.59 -4.68 -11.87
CA GLU A 385 19.54 -3.82 -12.57
C GLU A 385 18.87 -3.00 -13.69
N PHE A 386 17.62 -3.33 -14.04
CA PHE A 386 16.89 -2.73 -15.16
C PHE A 386 15.71 -1.90 -14.70
N GLN A 387 15.52 -0.74 -15.34
CA GLN A 387 14.29 0.05 -15.26
C GLN A 387 13.46 -0.08 -16.55
N ARG A 388 14.08 -0.54 -17.64
CA ARG A 388 13.48 -0.70 -18.97
C ARG A 388 14.03 -1.93 -19.64
N ARG A 389 13.17 -2.69 -20.32
CA ARG A 389 13.54 -3.80 -21.19
C ARG A 389 12.56 -3.94 -22.35
N ILE A 390 13.04 -4.47 -23.46
CA ILE A 390 12.20 -4.79 -24.63
C ILE A 390 11.10 -5.76 -24.20
N GLY A 391 9.87 -5.49 -24.65
CA GLY A 391 8.69 -6.31 -24.35
C GLY A 391 8.05 -6.03 -22.99
N MET A 392 8.49 -5.01 -22.26
CA MET A 392 7.91 -4.59 -20.99
C MET A 392 7.41 -3.15 -21.08
N GLN A 393 6.16 -2.93 -20.68
CA GLN A 393 5.54 -1.63 -20.67
C GLN A 393 6.15 -0.73 -19.59
N GLN A 394 6.03 0.57 -19.81
CA GLN A 394 6.47 1.58 -18.87
C GLN A 394 5.25 2.24 -18.22
N PRO A 395 5.35 2.64 -16.95
CA PRO A 395 4.28 3.38 -16.32
C PRO A 395 4.16 4.78 -16.95
N ALA A 396 2.93 5.28 -16.99
CA ALA A 396 2.64 6.65 -17.37
C ALA A 396 3.24 7.65 -16.36
N LEU A 397 3.31 7.24 -15.09
CA LEU A 397 3.95 7.98 -14.01
C LEU A 397 4.46 6.98 -12.95
N TYR A 398 5.61 7.29 -12.34
CA TYR A 398 6.07 6.58 -11.15
C TYR A 398 6.42 7.58 -10.02
N TRP A 399 6.25 7.15 -8.78
CA TRP A 399 6.60 7.93 -7.59
C TRP A 399 7.83 7.36 -6.89
N LYS A 400 8.84 8.22 -6.72
CA LYS A 400 10.04 7.96 -5.95
C LYS A 400 10.32 9.21 -5.10
N PRO A 401 10.07 9.16 -3.78
CA PRO A 401 9.68 7.97 -3.01
C PRO A 401 8.22 7.55 -3.26
N SER A 402 7.89 6.30 -2.92
CA SER A 402 6.52 5.78 -3.00
C SER A 402 5.59 6.59 -2.10
N ILE A 403 4.42 6.96 -2.63
CA ILE A 403 3.35 7.62 -1.89
C ILE A 403 2.37 6.62 -1.26
N ALA A 404 2.57 5.33 -1.52
CA ALA A 404 1.68 4.22 -1.22
C ALA A 404 0.30 4.46 -1.84
N VAL A 405 0.26 4.53 -3.18
CA VAL A 405 -0.95 4.74 -3.99
C VAL A 405 -2.08 3.77 -3.61
N CYS A 406 -3.31 4.22 -3.76
CA CYS A 406 -4.50 3.51 -3.32
C CYS A 406 -5.60 3.58 -4.37
N GLY A 407 -6.87 3.63 -3.97
CA GLY A 407 -7.98 3.87 -4.88
C GLY A 407 -7.70 5.00 -5.86
N ILE A 408 -8.17 4.80 -7.09
CA ILE A 408 -8.16 5.81 -8.15
C ILE A 408 -9.54 5.83 -8.78
N ASP A 409 -9.97 7.00 -9.24
CA ASP A 409 -11.23 7.12 -9.97
C ASP A 409 -11.21 8.34 -10.88
N PHE A 410 -11.92 8.28 -12.01
CA PHE A 410 -12.05 9.41 -12.91
C PHE A 410 -13.15 10.34 -12.42
N VAL A 411 -12.85 11.64 -12.35
CA VAL A 411 -13.89 12.63 -12.09
C VAL A 411 -14.79 12.68 -13.32
N HIS A 412 -16.07 12.35 -13.11
CA HIS A 412 -17.10 12.48 -14.12
C HIS A 412 -18.41 12.83 -13.44
N ASN A 413 -18.57 14.12 -13.10
CA ASN A 413 -19.71 14.56 -12.31
C ASN A 413 -20.09 16.03 -12.57
N SER A 414 -21.19 16.45 -11.95
CA SER A 414 -21.83 17.75 -12.18
C SER A 414 -21.28 18.90 -11.33
N GLN A 415 -20.66 18.62 -10.17
CA GLN A 415 -20.17 19.68 -9.28
C GLN A 415 -18.74 20.09 -9.65
N PHE A 416 -17.86 19.14 -9.99
CA PHE A 416 -16.45 19.37 -10.34
C PHE A 416 -16.20 19.40 -11.85
N THR A 417 -16.95 20.23 -12.59
CA THR A 417 -16.93 20.23 -14.06
C THR A 417 -15.55 20.46 -14.69
N ARG A 418 -14.72 21.36 -14.14
CA ARG A 418 -13.32 21.57 -14.59
C ARG A 418 -12.37 20.41 -14.32
N TRP A 419 -12.76 19.47 -13.46
CA TRP A 419 -11.99 18.27 -13.18
C TRP A 419 -12.45 17.07 -14.00
N ASN A 420 -13.53 17.17 -14.79
CA ASN A 420 -14.01 16.04 -15.58
C ASN A 420 -12.91 15.49 -16.51
N GLY A 421 -12.73 14.17 -16.47
CA GLY A 421 -11.66 13.45 -17.19
C GLY A 421 -10.31 13.41 -16.46
N LYS A 422 -10.14 14.13 -15.35
CA LYS A 422 -8.95 14.03 -14.49
C LYS A 422 -9.06 12.82 -13.57
N LEU A 423 -7.91 12.24 -13.22
CA LEU A 423 -7.82 11.05 -12.38
C LEU A 423 -7.52 11.43 -10.94
N LEU A 424 -8.38 11.00 -10.02
CA LEU A 424 -8.12 11.04 -8.58
C LEU A 424 -7.18 9.89 -8.20
N VAL A 425 -6.23 10.15 -7.31
CA VAL A 425 -5.32 9.14 -6.77
C VAL A 425 -5.18 9.32 -5.27
N GLY A 426 -5.66 8.34 -4.51
CA GLY A 426 -5.46 8.26 -3.06
C GLY A 426 -4.04 7.81 -2.71
N ALA A 427 -3.49 8.32 -1.60
CA ALA A 427 -2.15 7.97 -1.11
C ALA A 427 -2.12 7.76 0.41
N LEU A 428 -1.71 6.55 0.82
CA LEU A 428 -1.67 6.16 2.24
C LEU A 428 -0.54 6.82 3.01
N LYS A 429 0.65 6.93 2.42
CA LYS A 429 1.87 7.26 3.18
C LYS A 429 1.91 8.73 3.60
N TYR A 430 1.49 9.61 2.69
CA TYR A 430 1.52 11.05 2.86
C TYR A 430 0.14 11.65 3.19
N GLU A 431 -0.90 10.81 3.32
CA GLU A 431 -2.26 11.24 3.64
C GLU A 431 -2.81 12.24 2.63
N GLU A 432 -2.66 11.92 1.35
CA GLU A 432 -2.95 12.82 0.23
C GLU A 432 -4.04 12.24 -0.69
N VAL A 433 -4.87 13.13 -1.25
CA VAL A 433 -5.56 12.89 -2.51
C VAL A 433 -4.89 13.76 -3.56
N ARG A 434 -4.51 13.14 -4.68
CA ARG A 434 -3.93 13.84 -5.83
C ARG A 434 -4.93 13.85 -6.98
N LEU A 435 -4.91 14.93 -7.75
CA LEU A 435 -5.65 15.08 -9.00
C LEU A 435 -4.63 15.13 -10.14
N LEU A 436 -4.74 14.20 -11.08
CA LEU A 436 -3.84 14.06 -12.21
C LEU A 436 -4.54 14.49 -13.49
N ASP A 437 -3.84 15.28 -14.29
CA ASP A 437 -4.24 15.61 -15.64
C ASP A 437 -3.54 14.67 -16.61
N ILE A 438 -4.34 13.97 -17.42
CA ILE A 438 -3.88 12.90 -18.30
C ILE A 438 -4.20 13.28 -19.74
N GLU A 439 -3.17 13.32 -20.58
CA GLU A 439 -3.31 13.45 -22.02
C GLU A 439 -2.82 12.18 -22.69
N ALA A 440 -3.72 11.49 -23.40
CA ALA A 440 -3.49 10.16 -23.95
C ALA A 440 -2.98 9.17 -22.89
N ASP A 441 -1.69 8.83 -22.93
CA ASP A 441 -1.04 7.88 -22.02
C ASP A 441 -0.04 8.53 -21.05
N ARG A 442 -0.10 9.86 -20.88
CA ARG A 442 0.86 10.62 -20.07
C ARG A 442 0.19 11.51 -19.04
N VAL A 443 0.79 11.55 -17.85
CA VAL A 443 0.43 12.54 -16.82
C VAL A 443 1.18 13.84 -17.12
N ILE A 444 0.45 14.91 -17.43
CA ILE A 444 1.03 16.22 -17.75
C ILE A 444 1.05 17.17 -16.55
N HIS A 445 0.17 16.95 -15.57
CA HIS A 445 0.10 17.76 -14.35
C HIS A 445 -0.42 16.94 -13.17
N GLN A 446 -0.03 17.33 -11.96
CA GLN A 446 -0.50 16.72 -10.72
C GLN A 446 -0.61 17.77 -9.61
N GLU A 447 -1.74 17.74 -8.90
CA GLU A 447 -2.06 18.61 -7.78
C GLU A 447 -2.43 17.79 -6.54
N ILE A 448 -2.07 18.25 -5.34
CA ILE A 448 -2.59 17.69 -4.08
C ILE A 448 -3.86 18.47 -3.73
N ILE A 449 -5.01 17.80 -3.74
CA ILE A 449 -6.32 18.44 -3.48
C ILE A 449 -6.84 18.20 -2.06
N LEU A 450 -6.24 17.25 -1.32
CA LEU A 450 -6.52 17.02 0.10
C LEU A 450 -5.24 16.50 0.75
N LYS A 451 -4.94 16.97 1.97
CA LYS A 451 -3.77 16.53 2.73
C LYS A 451 -4.06 16.47 4.22
N HIS A 452 -3.40 15.56 4.93
CA HIS A 452 -3.45 15.41 6.39
C HIS A 452 -4.84 15.06 6.96
N ALA A 453 -5.74 14.56 6.13
CA ALA A 453 -7.09 14.18 6.54
C ALA A 453 -7.21 12.72 7.02
N GLY A 454 -6.08 12.00 7.09
CA GLY A 454 -6.01 10.55 7.32
C GLY A 454 -5.38 9.81 6.15
N ARG A 455 -4.95 8.57 6.38
CA ARG A 455 -4.29 7.74 5.36
C ARG A 455 -5.33 7.36 4.31
N VAL A 456 -5.21 7.93 3.11
CA VAL A 456 -6.23 7.75 2.07
C VAL A 456 -6.14 6.34 1.50
N ARG A 457 -7.24 5.61 1.61
CA ARG A 457 -7.41 4.21 1.19
C ARG A 457 -8.22 4.11 -0.11
N ASP A 458 -9.22 4.95 -0.27
CA ASP A 458 -10.03 4.97 -1.49
C ASP A 458 -10.51 6.38 -1.83
N VAL A 459 -10.82 6.61 -3.10
CA VAL A 459 -11.40 7.85 -3.62
C VAL A 459 -12.44 7.52 -4.67
N HIS A 460 -13.57 8.21 -4.68
CA HIS A 460 -14.69 7.89 -5.57
C HIS A 460 -15.42 9.17 -6.01
N SER A 461 -15.62 9.35 -7.31
CA SER A 461 -16.49 10.37 -7.90
C SER A 461 -17.93 9.87 -7.88
N ALA A 462 -18.73 10.36 -6.93
CA ALA A 462 -20.04 9.79 -6.64
C ALA A 462 -21.18 10.35 -7.52
N PRO A 463 -22.32 9.63 -7.63
CA PRO A 463 -23.47 10.04 -8.45
C PRO A 463 -24.14 11.35 -8.01
N ASP A 464 -23.95 11.77 -6.76
CA ASP A 464 -24.49 13.04 -6.24
C ASP A 464 -23.66 14.27 -6.67
N GLY A 465 -22.54 14.05 -7.36
CA GLY A 465 -21.65 15.12 -7.80
C GLY A 465 -20.42 15.33 -6.92
N ALA A 466 -20.38 14.76 -5.72
CA ALA A 466 -19.27 14.96 -4.79
C ALA A 466 -18.13 13.97 -5.02
N ILE A 467 -16.98 14.25 -4.42
CA ILE A 467 -15.88 13.30 -4.30
C ILE A 467 -15.89 12.74 -2.89
N TYR A 468 -15.82 11.42 -2.76
CA TYR A 468 -15.74 10.74 -1.47
C TYR A 468 -14.36 10.17 -1.25
N VAL A 469 -13.87 10.26 -0.02
CA VAL A 469 -12.53 9.82 0.37
C VAL A 469 -12.64 8.89 1.56
N VAL A 470 -12.10 7.68 1.44
CA VAL A 470 -12.00 6.71 2.53
C VAL A 470 -10.66 6.89 3.20
N THR A 471 -10.66 7.12 4.52
CA THR A 471 -9.43 7.31 5.29
C THR A 471 -9.24 6.23 6.35
N ASN A 472 -7.98 5.98 6.72
CA ASN A 472 -7.63 5.26 7.93
C ASN A 472 -6.81 6.16 8.87
N GLY A 473 -7.11 6.13 10.18
CA GLY A 473 -6.47 7.00 11.17
C GLY A 473 -6.63 8.52 10.88
N PRO A 474 -7.85 9.08 10.95
CA PRO A 474 -9.07 8.45 11.45
C PRO A 474 -9.79 7.57 10.41
N ASP A 475 -10.53 6.57 10.89
CA ASP A 475 -11.33 5.66 10.07
C ASP A 475 -12.68 6.34 9.76
N ALA A 476 -12.79 6.93 8.57
CA ALA A 476 -13.89 7.81 8.20
C ALA A 476 -14.15 7.83 6.70
N ILE A 477 -15.32 8.35 6.33
CA ILE A 477 -15.67 8.76 4.97
C ILE A 477 -15.78 10.28 4.95
N LEU A 478 -14.99 10.90 4.09
CA LEU A 478 -15.02 12.34 3.85
C LEU A 478 -15.77 12.62 2.54
N ARG A 479 -16.53 13.71 2.51
CA ARG A 479 -17.21 14.23 1.32
C ARG A 479 -16.62 15.58 0.96
N LEU A 480 -16.20 15.71 -0.29
CA LEU A 480 -15.59 16.90 -0.87
C LEU A 480 -16.55 17.52 -1.86
N GLN A 481 -16.83 18.82 -1.72
CA GLN A 481 -17.72 19.58 -2.61
C GLN A 481 -17.14 20.95 -2.92
N PRO A 482 -17.33 21.49 -4.13
CA PRO A 482 -16.96 22.87 -4.41
C PRO A 482 -17.81 23.82 -3.57
N VAL A 483 -17.18 24.83 -2.97
CA VAL A 483 -17.87 25.95 -2.36
C VAL A 483 -18.27 26.90 -3.47
N HIS A 484 -19.56 26.98 -3.77
CA HIS A 484 -20.08 28.03 -4.63
C HIS A 484 -20.18 29.30 -3.79
N ASP A 485 -19.43 30.33 -4.15
CA ASP A 485 -19.64 31.66 -3.60
C ASP A 485 -21.05 32.08 -3.99
N ASN A 486 -21.99 32.00 -3.05
CA ASN A 486 -23.28 32.67 -3.16
C ASN A 486 -22.98 34.17 -3.11
N ASN A 487 -22.59 34.75 -4.24
CA ASN A 487 -22.62 36.18 -4.42
C ASN A 487 -23.97 36.53 -5.05
N PRO A 488 -24.96 37.02 -4.28
CA PRO A 488 -26.29 37.37 -4.80
C PRO A 488 -26.25 38.72 -5.55
N SER A 489 -25.33 38.88 -6.50
CA SER A 489 -25.22 40.12 -7.27
C SER A 489 -24.79 39.89 -8.71
N SER A 490 -25.76 39.42 -9.51
CA SER A 490 -25.93 39.84 -10.91
C SER A 490 -27.32 39.42 -11.39
N GLU A 491 -28.34 40.14 -10.91
CA GLU A 491 -29.54 40.40 -11.72
C GLU A 491 -29.26 41.48 -12.74
#